data_AF-A0A2H6CS05-F1
#
_entry.id   AF-A0A2H6CS05-F1
#
_cell.length_a   1.000
_cell.length_b   1.000
_cell.length_c   1.000
_cell.angle_alpha   90.00
_cell.angle_beta   90.00
_cell.angle_gamma   90.00
#
_symmetry.space_group_name_H-M   'P 1'
#
loop_
_entity.id
_entity.type
_entity.pdbx_description
1 polymer ?
#
loop_
_entity_poly.entity_id
_entity_poly.type
_entity_poly.pdbx_seq_one_letter_code
_entity_poly.pdbx_strand_id
1 'polypeptide(L)'
;MDKNYRYAAQTLGLSESYIFFKIQLPLATPGILSGGILSFARGLGEFGATAMIAGNIAGKTRTLPLSIYSSVAAGRMEDAYQEVGIIVLFSFVVVVAMNLITLKSNKKGLKRKKL
;
A
#
# COMPACT_ATOMS: atom_id res chain seq x y z
N MET A 1 16.99 17.32 -1.69
CA MET A 1 16.78 18.66 -1.11
C MET A 1 17.95 19.53 -1.47
N ASP A 2 17.71 20.71 -2.03
CA ASP A 2 18.77 21.67 -2.32
C ASP A 2 19.12 22.45 -1.04
N LYS A 3 20.42 22.49 -0.70
CA LYS A 3 20.93 23.19 0.49
C LYS A 3 20.68 24.70 0.42
N ASN A 4 20.50 25.24 -0.79
CA ASN A 4 20.22 26.65 -1.05
C ASN A 4 18.97 27.16 -0.31
N TYR A 5 17.91 26.34 -0.19
CA TYR A 5 16.69 26.74 0.53
C TYR A 5 16.93 26.97 2.03
N ARG A 6 17.86 26.20 2.62
CA ARG A 6 18.20 26.34 4.03
C ARG A 6 19.09 27.55 4.27
N TYR A 7 20.11 27.76 3.43
CA TYR A 7 20.98 28.94 3.54
C TYR A 7 20.22 30.24 3.34
N ALA A 8 19.31 30.32 2.35
CA ALA A 8 18.47 31.50 2.13
C ALA A 8 17.59 31.82 3.36
N ALA A 9 17.02 30.81 4.02
CA ALA A 9 16.19 31.01 5.21
C ALA A 9 17.01 31.39 6.45
N GLN A 10 18.25 30.91 6.57
CA GLN A 10 19.19 31.34 7.61
C GLN A 10 19.62 32.80 7.42
N THR A 11 19.84 33.25 6.19
CA THR A 11 20.15 34.67 5.89
C THR A 11 18.99 35.60 6.29
N LEU A 12 17.75 35.11 6.25
CA LEU A 12 16.56 35.83 6.73
C LEU A 12 16.38 35.80 8.27
N GLY A 13 17.34 35.22 9.01
CA GLY A 13 17.32 35.17 10.48
C GLY A 13 16.30 34.21 11.08
N LEU A 14 15.74 33.28 10.28
CA LEU A 14 14.76 32.31 10.75
C LEU A 14 15.42 31.21 11.58
N SER A 15 14.76 30.78 12.66
CA SER A 15 15.24 29.69 13.51
C SER A 15 15.22 28.34 12.79
N GLU A 16 16.16 27.44 13.11
CA GLU A 16 16.25 26.11 12.48
C GLU A 16 14.95 25.30 12.61
N SER A 17 14.25 25.40 13.75
CA SER A 17 12.95 24.76 13.94
C SER A 17 11.89 25.29 12.97
N TYR A 18 11.87 26.60 12.72
CA TYR A 18 10.95 27.20 11.76
C TYR A 18 11.24 26.74 10.33
N ILE A 19 12.52 26.68 9.95
CA ILE A 19 12.98 26.19 8.65
C ILE A 19 12.60 24.71 8.47
N PHE A 20 12.78 23.89 9.51
CA PHE A 20 12.42 22.47 9.47
C PHE A 20 10.93 22.26 9.22
N PHE A 21 10.05 22.83 10.06
CA PHE A 21 8.62 22.59 9.96
C PHE A 21 7.96 23.26 8.75
N LYS A 22 8.47 24.40 8.30
CA LYS A 22 7.79 25.24 7.30
C LYS A 22 8.41 25.20 5.91
N ILE A 23 9.66 24.76 5.78
CA ILE A 23 10.35 24.64 4.50
C ILE A 23 10.71 23.17 4.25
N GLN A 24 11.39 22.51 5.18
CA GLN A 24 11.88 21.16 4.95
C GLN A 24 10.75 20.12 4.93
N LEU A 25 9.88 20.14 5.92
CA LEU A 25 8.80 19.16 6.05
C LEU A 25 7.83 19.21 4.83
N PRO A 26 7.35 20.38 4.37
CA PRO A 26 6.49 20.46 3.18
C PRO A 26 7.18 20.00 1.91
N LEU A 27 8.46 20.35 1.71
CA LEU A 27 9.23 19.89 0.54
C LEU A 27 9.48 18.37 0.56
N ALA A 28 9.56 17.76 1.75
CA ALA A 28 9.71 16.32 1.91
C ALA A 28 8.39 15.54 1.85
N THR A 29 7.23 16.20 1.90
CA THR A 29 5.91 15.55 1.90
C THR A 29 5.70 14.50 0.82
N PRO A 30 6.04 14.70 -0.48
CA PRO A 30 5.85 13.65 -1.48
C PRO A 30 6.71 12.42 -1.20
N GLY A 31 7.92 12.60 -0.64
CA GLY A 31 8.79 11.50 -0.23
C GLY A 31 8.25 10.75 0.98
N ILE A 32 7.75 11.47 1.99
CA ILE A 32 7.15 10.89 3.20
C ILE A 32 5.88 10.11 2.83
N LEU A 33 5.02 10.66 1.96
CA LEU A 33 3.82 9.98 1.46
C LEU A 33 4.19 8.69 0.71
N SER A 34 5.17 8.75 -0.17
CA SER A 34 5.64 7.58 -0.92
C SER A 34 6.21 6.50 0.02
N GLY A 35 7.02 6.90 0.99
CA GLY A 35 7.56 6.01 2.02
C GLY A 35 6.47 5.41 2.91
N GLY A 36 5.46 6.21 3.28
CA GLY A 36 4.30 5.75 4.04
C GLY A 36 3.48 4.71 3.30
N ILE A 37 3.19 4.94 2.02
CA ILE A 37 2.49 3.96 1.16
C ILE A 37 3.31 2.69 1.03
N LEU A 38 4.62 2.79 0.82
CA LEU A 38 5.51 1.63 0.70
C LEU A 38 5.58 0.82 2.01
N SER A 39 5.71 1.49 3.15
CA SER A 39 5.71 0.85 4.46
C SER A 39 4.37 0.16 4.77
N PHE A 40 3.25 0.82 4.42
CA PHE A 40 1.93 0.24 4.55
C PHE A 40 1.74 -0.99 3.66
N ALA A 41 2.11 -0.90 2.38
CA ALA A 41 2.08 -2.03 1.45
C ALA A 41 2.95 -3.19 1.95
N ARG A 42 4.12 -2.88 2.51
CA ARG A 42 5.01 -3.87 3.11
C ARG A 42 4.38 -4.54 4.33
N GLY A 43 3.71 -3.78 5.19
CA GLY A 43 2.99 -4.28 6.36
C GLY A 43 1.78 -5.16 5.98
N LEU A 44 1.03 -4.80 4.93
CA LEU A 44 -0.02 -5.66 4.38
C LEU A 44 0.51 -7.02 3.90
N GLY A 45 1.75 -7.05 3.41
CA GLY A 45 2.43 -8.28 2.99
C GLY A 45 2.95 -9.14 4.16
N GLU A 46 3.03 -8.61 5.38
CA GLU A 46 3.51 -9.31 6.57
C GLU A 46 2.41 -10.17 7.24
N PHE A 47 1.89 -11.14 6.48
CA PHE A 47 0.92 -12.10 7.02
C PHE A 47 1.58 -13.14 7.95
N GLY A 48 2.87 -13.45 7.75
CA GLY A 48 3.60 -14.45 8.52
C GLY A 48 3.83 -14.05 9.98
N ALA A 49 4.25 -12.81 10.23
CA ALA A 49 4.43 -12.29 11.59
C ALA A 49 3.09 -12.27 12.36
N THR A 50 2.00 -11.88 11.68
CA THR A 50 0.66 -11.90 12.28
C THR A 50 0.19 -13.32 12.55
N ALA A 51 0.44 -14.28 11.67
CA ALA A 51 0.12 -15.70 11.89
C ALA A 51 0.85 -16.29 13.10
N MET A 52 2.13 -15.92 13.30
CA MET A 52 2.93 -16.36 14.44
C MET A 52 2.43 -15.80 15.77
N ILE A 53 2.00 -14.54 15.80
CA ILE A 53 1.56 -13.85 17.04
C ILE A 53 0.07 -14.11 17.34
N ALA A 54 -0.81 -14.01 16.33
CA ALA A 54 -2.27 -14.13 16.49
C ALA A 54 -2.78 -15.58 16.41
N GLY A 55 -1.94 -16.51 15.96
CA GLY A 55 -2.28 -17.94 15.83
C GLY A 55 -3.25 -18.27 14.69
N ASN A 56 -3.54 -19.56 14.52
CA ASN A 56 -4.44 -20.09 13.49
C ASN A 56 -5.59 -20.91 14.12
N ILE A 57 -6.60 -20.21 14.65
CA ILE A 57 -7.79 -20.86 15.20
C ILE A 57 -8.86 -20.87 14.10
N ALA A 58 -9.16 -22.07 13.59
CA ALA A 58 -10.19 -22.27 12.57
C ALA A 58 -11.53 -21.67 13.04
N GLY A 59 -12.11 -20.78 12.23
CA GLY A 59 -13.41 -20.16 12.51
C GLY A 59 -13.40 -18.94 13.45
N LYS A 60 -12.26 -18.54 14.04
CA LYS A 60 -12.15 -17.29 14.81
C LYS A 60 -11.15 -16.29 14.24
N THR A 61 -9.94 -16.75 13.91
CA THR A 61 -8.84 -15.88 13.44
C THR A 61 -8.32 -16.27 12.06
N ARG A 62 -9.01 -17.19 11.37
CA ARG A 62 -8.62 -17.71 10.06
C ARG A 62 -8.91 -16.69 8.97
N THR A 63 -7.86 -15.99 8.56
CA THR A 63 -7.87 -15.15 7.36
C THR A 63 -7.63 -16.02 6.12
N LEU A 64 -8.05 -15.55 4.95
CA LEU A 64 -7.86 -16.26 3.67
C LEU A 64 -6.40 -16.73 3.45
N PRO A 65 -5.35 -15.91 3.68
CA PRO A 65 -3.96 -16.35 3.54
C PRO A 65 -3.56 -17.44 4.53
N LEU A 66 -4.08 -17.36 5.77
CA LEU A 66 -3.77 -18.31 6.83
C LEU A 66 -4.39 -19.69 6.56
N SER A 67 -5.57 -19.69 5.93
CA SER A 67 -6.25 -20.91 5.47
C SER A 67 -5.38 -21.69 4.49
N ILE A 68 -4.95 -21.04 3.41
CA ILE A 68 -4.10 -21.63 2.37
C ILE A 68 -2.79 -22.12 2.98
N TYR A 69 -2.12 -21.27 3.77
CA TYR A 69 -0.86 -21.62 4.43
C TYR A 69 -1.03 -22.87 5.31
N SER A 70 -2.11 -22.96 6.08
CA SER A 70 -2.37 -24.11 6.94
C SER A 70 -2.68 -25.39 6.17
N SER A 71 -3.41 -25.31 5.05
CA SER A 71 -3.72 -26.45 4.19
C SER A 71 -2.46 -26.99 3.50
N VAL A 72 -1.57 -26.09 3.05
CA VAL A 72 -0.25 -26.45 2.50
C VAL A 72 0.66 -27.05 3.57
N ALA A 73 0.75 -26.43 4.76
CA ALA A 73 1.57 -26.92 5.87
C ALA A 73 1.08 -28.29 6.40
N ALA A 74 -0.22 -28.57 6.32
CA ALA A 74 -0.82 -29.85 6.69
C ALA A 74 -0.70 -30.93 5.59
N GLY A 75 -0.05 -30.64 4.45
CA GLY A 75 0.11 -31.58 3.33
C GLY A 75 -1.16 -31.82 2.49
N ARG A 76 -2.25 -31.08 2.75
CA ARG A 76 -3.54 -31.21 2.04
C ARG A 76 -3.56 -30.29 0.83
N MET A 77 -2.84 -30.70 -0.21
CA MET A 77 -2.65 -29.89 -1.42
C MET A 77 -3.94 -29.74 -2.24
N GLU A 78 -4.83 -30.73 -2.24
CA GLU A 78 -6.12 -30.65 -2.93
C GLU A 78 -7.01 -29.52 -2.38
N ASP A 79 -7.14 -29.43 -1.05
CA ASP A 79 -7.87 -28.34 -0.38
C ASP A 79 -7.22 -26.97 -0.69
N ALA A 80 -5.88 -26.91 -0.68
CA ALA A 80 -5.14 -25.68 -0.95
C ALA A 80 -5.36 -25.16 -2.38
N TYR A 81 -5.38 -26.04 -3.39
CA TYR A 81 -5.60 -25.63 -4.78
C TYR A 81 -7.00 -25.03 -5.01
N GLN A 82 -8.02 -25.58 -4.35
CA GLN A 82 -9.38 -25.04 -4.44
C GLN A 82 -9.46 -23.63 -3.82
N GLU A 83 -8.88 -23.43 -2.64
CA GLU A 83 -8.86 -22.13 -1.97
C GLU A 83 -8.09 -21.07 -2.80
N VAL A 84 -6.94 -21.45 -3.36
CA VAL A 84 -6.15 -20.57 -4.25
C VAL A 84 -6.92 -20.21 -5.51
N GLY A 85 -7.60 -21.17 -6.14
CA GLY A 85 -8.38 -20.94 -7.35
C GLY A 85 -9.46 -19.87 -7.18
N ILE A 86 -10.17 -19.91 -6.04
CA ILE A 86 -11.20 -18.91 -5.69
C ILE A 86 -10.60 -17.50 -5.57
N ILE A 87 -9.46 -17.37 -4.87
CA ILE A 87 -8.79 -16.08 -4.65
C ILE A 87 -8.20 -15.53 -5.95
N VAL A 88 -7.63 -16.38 -6.80
CA VAL A 88 -7.10 -15.96 -8.11
C VAL A 88 -8.23 -15.41 -8.98
N LEU A 89 -9.37 -16.12 -9.04
CA LEU A 89 -10.52 -15.66 -9.80
C LEU A 89 -11.06 -14.32 -9.27
N PHE A 90 -11.22 -14.20 -7.95
CA PHE A 90 -11.66 -12.95 -7.32
C PHE A 90 -10.72 -11.78 -7.63
N SER A 91 -9.41 -12.00 -7.49
CA SER A 91 -8.38 -11.00 -7.79
C SER A 91 -8.43 -10.58 -9.26
N PHE A 92 -8.59 -11.53 -10.17
CA PHE A 92 -8.73 -11.26 -11.59
C PHE A 92 -9.94 -10.36 -11.89
N VAL A 93 -11.11 -10.68 -11.31
CA VAL A 93 -12.34 -9.88 -11.47
C VAL A 93 -12.13 -8.46 -10.95
N VAL A 94 -11.53 -8.29 -9.77
CA VAL A 94 -11.26 -6.97 -9.17
C VAL A 94 -10.30 -6.15 -10.05
N VAL A 95 -9.22 -6.75 -10.53
CA VAL A 95 -8.24 -6.07 -11.39
C VAL A 95 -8.87 -5.66 -12.71
N VAL A 96 -9.65 -6.54 -13.35
CA VAL A 96 -10.36 -6.21 -14.60
C VAL A 96 -11.35 -5.07 -14.35
N ALA A 97 -12.15 -5.13 -13.29
CA ALA A 97 -13.10 -4.07 -12.95
C ALA A 97 -12.39 -2.72 -12.72
N MET A 98 -11.30 -2.71 -11.95
CA MET A 98 -10.50 -1.52 -11.69
C MET A 98 -9.89 -0.95 -12.97
N ASN A 99 -9.40 -1.82 -13.87
CA ASN A 99 -8.85 -1.42 -15.15
C ASN A 99 -9.93 -0.76 -16.03
N LEU A 100 -11.12 -1.36 -16.13
CA LEU A 100 -12.25 -0.82 -16.89
C LEU A 100 -12.70 0.54 -16.34
N ILE A 101 -12.77 0.71 -15.01
CA ILE A 101 -13.13 1.98 -14.36
C ILE A 101 -12.05 3.04 -14.62
N THR A 102 -10.78 2.68 -14.54
CA THR A 102 -9.65 3.59 -14.81
C THR A 102 -9.65 4.06 -16.26
N LEU A 103 -9.89 3.16 -17.21
CA LEU A 103 -10.02 3.51 -18.64
C LEU A 103 -11.20 4.45 -18.89
N LYS A 104 -12.34 4.23 -18.22
CA LYS A 104 -13.52 5.09 -18.31
C LYS A 104 -13.28 6.46 -17.68
N SER A 105 -12.57 6.52 -16.54
CA SER A 105 -12.19 7.77 -15.86
C SER A 105 -11.23 8.62 -16.69
N ASN A 106 -10.21 7.98 -17.30
CA ASN A 106 -9.23 8.66 -18.14
C ASN A 106 -9.88 9.25 -19.41
N LYS A 107 -10.82 8.52 -20.04
CA LYS A 107 -11.63 9.06 -21.16
C LYS A 107 -12.49 10.26 -20.75
N LYS A 108 -13.00 10.30 -19.51
CA LYS A 108 -13.83 11.41 -18.99
C LYS A 108 -12.99 12.66 -18.68
N GLY A 109 -11.74 12.49 -18.24
CA GLY A 109 -10.76 13.57 -18.06
C GLY A 109 -10.34 14.24 -19.36
N LEU A 110 -10.13 13.46 -20.44
CA LEU A 110 -9.79 13.99 -21.77
C LEU A 110 -10.95 14.78 -22.42
N LYS A 111 -12.21 14.39 -22.20
CA LYS A 111 -13.37 15.14 -22.73
C LYS A 111 -13.58 16.49 -22.04
N ARG A 112 -13.22 16.63 -20.76
CA ARG A 112 -13.37 17.87 -19.99
C ARG A 112 -12.32 18.95 -20.30
N LYS A 113 -11.16 18.56 -20.86
CA LYS A 113 -10.07 19.48 -21.25
C LYS A 113 -10.22 20.06 -22.66
N LYS A 114 -11.24 19.61 -23.41
CA LYS A 114 -11.56 20.03 -24.80
C LYS A 114 -12.80 20.93 -24.91
N LEU A 115 -13.44 21.26 -23.78
CA LEU A 115 -14.50 22.27 -23.66
C LEU A 115 -13.90 23.48 -22.95
#